data_AF-A0A485AX54-F1
#
_entry.id   AF-A0A485AX54-F1
#
_cell.length_a   1.000
_cell.length_b   1.000
_cell.length_c   1.000
_cell.angle_alpha   90.00
_cell.angle_beta   90.00
_cell.angle_gamma   90.00
#
_symmetry.space_group_name_H-M   'P 1'
#
loop_
_entity.id
_entity.type
_entity.pdbx_description
1 polymer ?
#
loop_
_entity_poly.entity_id
_entity_poly.type
_entity_poly.pdbx_seq_one_letter_code
_entity_poly.pdbx_strand_id
1 'polypeptide(L)'
;MGTQEAISRIIRLVGGPENINKVWHCMTRLRFDLVDDNKIAQDEIKQLPGVLGAQLQSDQFQIIIGPKVNSWFELLENTLGSGSQTASSTPGKERKSLVSLFMDTVSGVFGPIVPAIAGAGMIKGLLAGLIALKLVSTKSDTVMIIDLIASGVFYFLPFFLAGVGCEDLQNQ
;
A
#
# COMPACT_ATOMS: atom_id res chain seq x y z
N MET A 1 11.43 24.18 -22.58
CA MET A 1 10.11 23.60 -22.33
C MET A 1 9.86 23.67 -20.84
N GLY A 2 8.84 24.42 -20.43
CA GLY A 2 8.57 24.67 -19.02
C GLY A 2 7.97 23.43 -18.34
N THR A 3 8.18 23.28 -17.03
CA THR A 3 7.53 22.24 -16.20
C THR A 3 6.01 22.20 -16.39
N GLN A 4 5.40 23.37 -16.63
CA GLN A 4 3.96 23.53 -16.85
C GLN A 4 3.47 22.90 -18.18
N GLU A 5 4.29 22.92 -19.24
CA GLU A 5 3.98 22.25 -20.51
C GLU A 5 4.05 20.73 -20.36
N ALA A 6 5.03 20.24 -19.59
CA ALA A 6 5.15 18.82 -19.30
C ALA A 6 3.94 18.31 -18.51
N ILE A 7 3.49 19.06 -17.50
CA ILE A 7 2.31 18.73 -16.68
C ILE A 7 1.03 18.69 -17.51
N SER A 8 0.77 19.72 -18.31
CA SER A 8 -0.41 19.76 -19.18
C SER A 8 -0.39 18.63 -20.23
N ARG A 9 0.80 18.25 -20.70
CA ARG A 9 0.96 17.06 -21.55
C ARG A 9 0.68 15.76 -20.79
N ILE A 10 1.17 15.61 -19.55
CA ILE A 10 0.86 14.46 -18.69
C ILE A 10 -0.64 14.32 -18.52
N ILE A 11 -1.36 15.38 -18.14
CA ILE A 11 -2.82 15.35 -17.95
C ILE A 11 -3.54 14.85 -19.23
N ARG A 12 -3.11 15.29 -20.42
CA ARG A 12 -3.69 14.79 -21.68
C ARG A 12 -3.35 13.33 -21.94
N LEU A 13 -2.11 12.92 -21.69
CA LEU A 13 -1.61 11.57 -21.95
C LEU A 13 -2.16 10.53 -20.95
N VAL A 14 -2.63 10.94 -19.77
CA VAL A 14 -3.35 10.07 -18.83
C VAL A 14 -4.85 10.00 -19.10
N GLY A 15 -5.34 10.58 -20.20
CA GLY A 15 -6.76 10.52 -20.58
C GLY A 15 -7.60 11.71 -20.14
N GLY A 16 -6.98 12.83 -19.74
CA GLY A 16 -7.66 14.07 -19.35
C GLY A 16 -7.91 14.19 -17.85
N PRO A 17 -8.34 15.37 -17.37
CA PRO A 17 -8.64 15.61 -15.95
C PRO A 17 -9.80 14.75 -15.45
N GLU A 18 -10.74 14.40 -16.33
CA GLU A 18 -11.86 13.50 -16.04
C GLU A 18 -11.45 12.05 -15.74
N ASN A 19 -10.26 11.62 -16.19
CA ASN A 19 -9.74 10.28 -15.90
C ASN A 19 -8.98 10.21 -14.58
N ILE A 20 -8.73 11.35 -13.94
CA ILE A 20 -7.94 11.47 -12.71
C ILE A 20 -8.89 11.51 -11.52
N ASN A 21 -8.91 10.46 -10.70
CA ASN A 21 -9.70 10.40 -9.47
C ASN A 21 -8.97 11.13 -8.33
N LYS A 22 -7.69 10.79 -8.12
CA LYS A 22 -6.88 11.36 -7.05
C LYS A 22 -5.40 11.42 -7.46
N VAL A 23 -4.68 12.42 -6.97
CA VAL A 23 -3.24 12.56 -7.16
C VAL A 23 -2.55 12.81 -5.83
N TRP A 24 -1.41 12.19 -5.62
CA TRP A 24 -0.54 12.45 -4.48
C TRP A 24 0.92 12.25 -4.85
N HIS A 25 1.82 12.78 -4.03
CA HIS A 25 3.26 12.67 -4.25
C HIS A 25 3.94 12.05 -3.03
N CYS A 26 5.03 11.33 -3.29
CA CYS A 26 6.03 10.98 -2.29
C CYS A 26 7.26 11.89 -2.49
N MET A 27 8.42 11.51 -1.96
CA MET A 27 9.66 12.29 -2.09
C MET A 27 10.23 12.33 -3.52
N THR A 28 9.96 11.32 -4.34
CA THR A 28 10.54 11.18 -5.69
C THR A 28 9.56 10.73 -6.77
N ARG A 29 8.31 10.42 -6.39
CA ARG A 29 7.30 9.79 -7.25
C ARG A 29 5.97 10.52 -7.12
N LEU A 30 5.30 10.70 -8.24
CA LEU A 30 3.94 11.20 -8.36
C LEU A 30 3.03 10.02 -8.68
N ARG A 31 1.95 9.86 -7.92
CA ARG A 31 1.00 8.75 -8.05
C ARG A 31 -0.36 9.29 -8.45
N PHE A 32 -0.95 8.65 -9.44
CA PHE A 32 -2.25 8.95 -9.99
C PHE A 32 -3.15 7.73 -9.80
N ASP A 33 -4.30 7.96 -9.19
CA ASP A 33 -5.44 7.04 -9.21
C ASP A 33 -6.29 7.40 -10.42
N LEU A 34 -6.37 6.48 -11.38
CA LEU A 34 -7.02 6.69 -12.67
C LEU A 34 -8.26 5.81 -12.79
N VAL A 35 -9.27 6.30 -13.50
CA VAL A 35 -10.52 5.55 -13.69
C VAL A 35 -10.37 4.48 -14.78
N ASP A 36 -9.65 4.80 -15.86
CA ASP A 36 -9.41 3.92 -17.00
C ASP A 36 -7.93 3.93 -17.41
N ASP A 37 -7.26 2.80 -17.18
CA ASP A 37 -5.83 2.62 -17.50
C ASP A 37 -5.55 2.48 -18.99
N ASN A 38 -6.55 2.17 -19.82
CA ASN A 38 -6.34 1.97 -21.27
C ASN A 38 -6.09 3.28 -22.01
N LYS A 39 -6.42 4.42 -21.39
CA LYS A 39 -6.23 5.76 -21.97
C LYS A 39 -4.82 6.31 -21.71
N ILE A 40 -3.96 5.57 -21.01
CA ILE A 40 -2.63 6.02 -20.61
C ILE A 40 -1.62 5.76 -21.73
N ALA A 41 -1.04 6.83 -22.26
CA ALA A 41 0.08 6.77 -23.19
C ALA A 41 1.42 6.71 -22.41
N GLN A 42 1.69 5.57 -21.77
CA GLN A 42 2.86 5.39 -20.90
C GLN A 42 4.20 5.70 -21.59
N ASP A 43 4.36 5.28 -22.85
CA ASP A 43 5.61 5.48 -23.59
C ASP A 43 5.85 6.94 -23.95
N GLU A 44 4.79 7.71 -24.23
CA GLU A 44 4.91 9.17 -24.43
C GLU A 44 5.26 9.89 -23.13
N ILE A 45 4.69 9.46 -22.00
CA ILE A 45 4.96 10.05 -20.69
C ILE A 45 6.43 9.86 -20.28
N LYS A 46 7.03 8.70 -20.59
CA LYS A 46 8.45 8.42 -20.33
C LYS A 46 9.40 9.31 -21.13
N GLN A 47 8.96 9.82 -22.28
CA GLN A 47 9.77 10.68 -23.15
C GLN A 47 9.72 12.17 -22.73
N LEU A 48 8.88 12.52 -21.75
CA LEU A 48 8.73 13.90 -21.31
C LEU A 48 9.96 14.39 -20.52
N PRO A 49 10.38 15.66 -20.73
CA PRO A 49 11.52 16.23 -20.03
C PRO A 49 11.25 16.32 -18.53
N GLY A 50 12.09 15.65 -17.73
CA GLY A 50 11.98 15.61 -16.27
C GLY A 50 11.30 14.36 -15.71
N VAL A 51 10.78 13.47 -16.57
CA VAL A 51 10.29 12.15 -16.17
C VAL A 51 11.43 11.14 -16.32
N LEU A 52 11.81 10.52 -15.20
CA LEU A 52 12.81 9.44 -15.14
C LEU A 52 12.20 8.07 -15.48
N GLY A 53 10.88 7.93 -15.33
CA GLY A 53 10.16 6.73 -15.68
C GLY A 53 8.68 6.83 -15.36
N ALA A 54 7.89 5.93 -15.94
CA ALA A 54 6.47 5.78 -15.63
C ALA A 54 6.12 4.29 -15.57
N GLN A 55 5.34 3.88 -14.58
CA GLN A 55 4.93 2.49 -14.37
C GLN A 55 3.48 2.43 -13.86
N LEU A 56 2.72 1.46 -14.34
CA LEU A 56 1.41 1.11 -13.79
C LEU A 56 1.59 -0.04 -12.80
N GLN A 57 1.21 0.16 -11.54
CA GLN A 57 1.40 -0.81 -10.47
C GLN A 57 0.18 -0.82 -9.55
N SER A 58 -0.45 -1.98 -9.38
CA SER A 58 -1.59 -2.18 -8.48
C SER A 58 -2.75 -1.19 -8.71
N ASP A 59 -3.24 -1.04 -9.95
CA ASP A 59 -4.33 -0.10 -10.32
C ASP A 59 -3.94 1.39 -10.16
N GLN A 60 -2.65 1.70 -9.97
CA GLN A 60 -2.16 3.08 -9.81
C GLN A 60 -1.04 3.40 -10.80
N PHE A 61 -1.13 4.56 -11.43
CA PHE A 61 -0.10 5.04 -12.35
C PHE A 61 0.93 5.89 -11.62
N GLN A 62 2.21 5.52 -11.71
CA GLN A 62 3.30 6.17 -11.00
C GLN A 62 4.29 6.78 -11.98
N ILE A 63 4.58 8.07 -11.81
CA ILE A 63 5.58 8.82 -12.57
C ILE A 63 6.75 9.13 -11.63
N ILE A 64 7.96 8.76 -12.05
CA ILE A 64 9.20 9.02 -11.33
C ILE A 64 9.78 10.33 -11.87
N ILE A 65 9.84 11.37 -11.06
CA ILE A 65 10.31 12.71 -11.45
C ILE A 65 11.64 13.04 -10.74
N GLY A 66 11.84 12.50 -9.54
CA GLY A 66 13.00 12.80 -8.69
C GLY A 66 12.71 13.90 -7.66
N PRO A 67 13.74 14.58 -7.11
CA PRO A 67 13.62 15.42 -5.91
C PRO A 67 12.82 16.72 -6.11
N LYS A 68 12.45 17.06 -7.36
CA LYS A 68 11.66 18.24 -7.69
C LYS A 68 10.16 17.96 -7.77
N VAL A 69 9.69 16.82 -7.25
CA VAL A 69 8.28 16.41 -7.37
C VAL A 69 7.29 17.38 -6.71
N ASN A 70 7.68 18.08 -5.64
CA ASN A 70 6.80 19.04 -4.96
C ASN A 70 6.40 20.20 -5.88
N SER A 71 7.34 20.78 -6.63
CA SER A 71 7.01 21.88 -7.55
C SER A 71 6.14 21.41 -8.70
N TRP A 72 6.30 20.16 -9.14
CA TRP A 72 5.42 19.55 -10.14
C TRP A 72 4.01 19.34 -9.60
N PHE A 73 3.87 18.89 -8.36
CA PHE A 73 2.58 18.70 -7.71
C PHE A 73 1.83 20.02 -7.53
N GLU A 74 2.48 21.07 -7.04
CA GLU A 74 1.87 22.41 -6.90
C GLU A 74 1.39 22.97 -8.25
N LEU A 75 2.20 22.84 -9.31
CA LEU A 75 1.82 23.26 -10.66
C LEU A 75 0.66 22.43 -11.22
N LEU A 76 0.62 21.13 -10.92
CA LEU A 76 -0.44 20.22 -11.32
C LEU A 76 -1.75 20.56 -10.61
N GLU A 77 -1.70 20.80 -9.30
CA GLU A 77 -2.86 21.21 -8.49
C GLU A 77 -3.41 22.56 -8.93
N ASN A 78 -2.54 23.53 -9.24
CA ASN A 78 -2.97 24.80 -9.82
C ASN A 78 -3.64 24.65 -11.20
N THR A 79 -3.17 23.71 -12.01
CA THR A 79 -3.72 23.45 -13.37
C THR A 79 -5.05 22.69 -13.30
N LEU A 80 -5.17 21.71 -12.41
CA LEU A 80 -6.41 20.97 -12.15
C LEU A 80 -7.45 21.84 -11.43
N GLY A 81 -7.02 22.66 -10.47
CA GLY A 81 -7.86 23.59 -9.71
C GLY A 81 -8.37 24.79 -10.52
N SER A 82 -7.61 25.25 -11.52
CA SER A 82 -8.09 26.29 -12.46
C SER A 82 -9.03 25.74 -13.54
N GLY A 83 -9.10 24.42 -13.70
CA GLY A 83 -9.87 23.76 -14.76
C GLY A 83 -11.02 22.86 -14.30
N SER A 84 -11.25 22.69 -12.99
CA SER A 84 -12.23 21.75 -12.46
C SER A 84 -13.10 22.36 -11.36
N GLN A 85 -14.01 23.24 -11.78
CA GLN A 85 -15.34 23.30 -11.16
C GLN A 85 -16.26 22.39 -11.98
N THR A 86 -16.10 21.07 -11.90
CA THR A 86 -17.26 20.19 -12.08
C THR A 86 -16.99 18.85 -11.38
N ALA A 87 -17.48 18.77 -10.15
CA ALA A 87 -17.82 17.49 -9.55
C ALA A 87 -18.72 16.71 -10.51
N SER A 88 -18.27 15.54 -10.96
CA SER A 88 -19.18 14.50 -11.46
C SER A 88 -18.63 13.14 -11.06
N SER A 89 -18.87 12.84 -9.79
CA SER A 89 -19.08 11.49 -9.29
C SER A 89 -20.02 10.74 -10.23
N THR A 90 -19.52 9.68 -10.88
CA THR A 90 -20.39 8.62 -11.41
C THR A 90 -19.95 7.28 -10.80
N PRO A 91 -20.89 6.47 -10.28
CA PRO A 91 -20.60 5.44 -9.30
C PRO A 91 -20.40 4.08 -9.96
N GLY A 92 -19.31 3.39 -9.60
CA GLY A 92 -19.00 2.08 -10.16
C GLY A 92 -17.98 1.25 -9.39
N LYS A 93 -17.81 1.44 -8.06
CA LYS A 93 -16.90 0.61 -7.24
C LYS A 93 -17.33 0.54 -5.75
N GLU A 94 -18.62 0.63 -5.42
CA GLU A 94 -19.09 0.68 -4.01
C GLU A 94 -18.74 -0.56 -3.17
N ARG A 95 -18.66 -1.76 -3.76
CA ARG A 95 -18.33 -2.98 -3.00
C ARG A 95 -16.84 -3.33 -2.98
N LYS A 96 -16.07 -2.86 -3.97
CA LYS A 96 -14.62 -3.03 -3.93
C LYS A 96 -14.01 -2.09 -2.90
N SER A 97 -14.57 -0.90 -2.67
CA SER A 97 -14.00 0.04 -1.70
C SER A 97 -14.07 -0.43 -0.25
N LEU A 98 -15.20 -0.93 0.25
CA LEU A 98 -15.28 -1.37 1.66
C LEU A 98 -14.59 -2.72 1.91
N VAL A 99 -14.66 -3.63 0.95
CA VAL A 99 -13.94 -4.92 1.06
C VAL A 99 -12.44 -4.70 0.87
N SER A 100 -12.01 -3.82 -0.04
CA SER A 100 -10.59 -3.46 -0.15
C SER A 100 -10.13 -2.75 1.10
N LEU A 101 -10.89 -1.80 1.64
CA LEU A 101 -10.53 -1.11 2.89
C LEU A 101 -10.38 -2.11 4.04
N PHE A 102 -11.33 -3.04 4.18
CA PHE A 102 -11.24 -4.09 5.18
C PHE A 102 -10.02 -5.00 4.95
N MET A 103 -9.78 -5.43 3.71
CA MET A 103 -8.62 -6.27 3.38
C MET A 103 -7.30 -5.51 3.56
N ASP A 104 -7.26 -4.22 3.28
CA ASP A 104 -6.10 -3.35 3.46
C ASP A 104 -5.82 -3.12 4.95
N THR A 105 -6.86 -2.91 5.78
CA THR A 105 -6.74 -2.85 7.24
C THR A 105 -6.25 -4.18 7.82
N VAL A 106 -6.84 -5.30 7.39
CA VAL A 106 -6.38 -6.63 7.81
C VAL A 106 -4.93 -6.85 7.38
N SER A 107 -4.58 -6.54 6.13
CA SER A 107 -3.22 -6.73 5.62
C SER A 107 -2.20 -5.82 6.33
N GLY A 108 -2.59 -4.60 6.70
CA GLY A 108 -1.80 -3.67 7.50
C GLY A 108 -1.55 -4.15 8.93
N VAL A 109 -2.58 -4.66 9.61
CA VAL A 109 -2.47 -5.19 10.98
C VAL A 109 -1.65 -6.47 11.03
N PHE A 110 -1.89 -7.40 10.10
CA PHE A 110 -1.22 -8.68 10.10
C PHE A 110 0.19 -8.64 9.50
N GLY A 111 0.49 -7.73 8.56
CA GLY A 111 1.79 -7.66 7.89
C GLY A 111 3.00 -7.69 8.83
N PRO A 112 3.08 -6.81 9.85
CA PRO A 112 4.18 -6.79 10.82
C PRO A 112 4.18 -7.99 11.78
N ILE A 113 3.01 -8.58 12.07
CA ILE A 113 2.83 -9.62 13.10
C ILE A 113 3.00 -11.05 12.52
N VAL A 114 2.78 -11.22 11.22
CA VAL A 114 2.85 -12.51 10.50
C VAL A 114 4.17 -13.26 10.73
N PRO A 115 5.37 -12.64 10.63
CA PRO A 115 6.63 -13.35 10.86
C PRO A 115 6.76 -13.91 12.29
N ALA A 116 6.26 -13.17 13.29
CA ALA A 116 6.32 -13.58 14.69
C ALA A 116 5.37 -14.75 15.00
N ILE A 117 4.12 -14.68 14.51
CA ILE A 117 3.14 -15.77 14.67
C ILE A 117 3.60 -17.02 13.92
N ALA A 118 4.13 -16.87 12.70
CA ALA A 118 4.63 -17.97 11.90
C ALA A 118 5.78 -18.70 12.61
N GLY A 119 6.74 -17.96 13.19
CA GLY A 119 7.83 -18.53 13.98
C GLY A 119 7.35 -19.28 15.22
N ALA A 120 6.47 -18.65 16.01
CA ALA A 120 5.90 -19.27 17.20
C ALA A 120 5.08 -20.54 16.88
N GLY A 121 4.30 -20.50 15.80
CA GLY A 121 3.51 -21.64 15.31
C GLY A 121 4.38 -22.79 14.82
N MET A 122 5.47 -22.50 14.09
CA MET A 122 6.42 -23.53 13.64
C MET A 122 7.12 -24.22 14.82
N ILE A 123 7.55 -23.47 15.83
CA ILE A 123 8.18 -24.04 17.04
C ILE A 123 7.20 -24.94 17.79
N LYS A 124 5.96 -24.49 17.99
CA LYS A 124 4.92 -25.31 18.63
C LYS A 124 4.56 -26.55 17.83
N GLY A 125 4.43 -26.42 16.50
CA GLY A 125 4.11 -27.54 15.61
C GLY A 125 5.21 -28.59 15.60
N LEU A 126 6.47 -28.16 15.57
CA LEU A 126 7.61 -29.07 15.67
C LEU A 126 7.62 -29.78 17.02
N LEU A 127 7.45 -29.05 18.12
CA LEU A 127 7.40 -29.61 19.47
C LEU A 127 6.26 -30.63 19.64
N ALA A 128 5.06 -30.30 19.16
CA ALA A 128 3.91 -31.20 19.16
C ALA A 128 4.16 -32.46 18.31
N GLY A 129 4.85 -32.32 17.18
CA GLY A 129 5.27 -33.45 16.34
C GLY A 129 6.25 -34.38 17.05
N LEU A 130 7.28 -33.83 17.73
CA LEU A 130 8.24 -34.63 18.50
C LEU A 130 7.59 -35.37 19.69
N ILE A 131 6.60 -34.74 20.33
CA ILE A 131 5.78 -35.35 21.38
C ILE A 131 4.92 -36.48 20.81
N ALA A 132 4.26 -36.25 19.67
CA ALA A 132 3.41 -37.25 19.02
C ALA A 132 4.19 -38.50 18.58
N LEU A 133 5.45 -38.32 18.17
CA LEU A 133 6.39 -39.41 17.83
C LEU A 133 7.01 -40.11 19.05
N LYS A 134 6.65 -39.71 20.29
CA LYS A 134 7.24 -40.19 21.56
C LYS A 134 8.77 -40.06 21.65
N LEU A 135 9.40 -39.26 20.79
CA LEU A 135 10.85 -39.01 20.81
C LEU A 135 11.25 -38.13 22.00
N VAL A 136 10.32 -37.32 22.50
CA VAL A 136 10.52 -36.44 23.65
C VAL A 136 9.35 -36.58 24.61
N SER A 137 9.64 -36.77 25.91
CA SER A 137 8.60 -36.85 26.95
C SER A 137 8.07 -35.45 27.25
N THR A 138 6.74 -35.30 27.30
CA THR A 138 6.02 -34.07 27.68
C THR A 138 6.35 -33.56 29.08
N LYS A 139 7.10 -34.34 29.87
CA LYS A 139 7.58 -33.98 31.21
C LYS A 139 8.97 -33.33 31.22
N SER A 140 9.61 -33.17 30.07
CA SER A 140 10.92 -32.51 30.01
C SER A 140 10.76 -31.01 30.23
N ASP A 141 11.45 -30.45 31.21
CA ASP A 141 11.40 -29.02 31.54
C ASP A 141 11.74 -28.14 30.33
N THR A 142 12.61 -28.62 29.43
CA THR A 142 12.96 -27.94 28.19
C THR A 142 11.76 -27.78 27.25
N VAL A 143 10.90 -28.79 27.15
CA VAL A 143 9.68 -28.74 26.33
C VAL A 143 8.70 -27.74 26.91
N MET A 144 8.55 -27.71 28.24
CA MET A 144 7.68 -26.78 28.93
C MET A 144 8.14 -25.32 28.75
N ILE A 145 9.45 -25.05 28.85
CA ILE A 145 10.01 -23.71 28.65
C ILE A 145 9.83 -23.24 27.20
N ILE A 146 10.06 -24.12 26.21
CA ILE A 146 9.89 -23.77 24.80
C ILE A 146 8.41 -23.52 24.47
N ASP A 147 7.50 -24.34 25.01
CA ASP A 147 6.05 -24.14 24.85
C ASP A 147 5.58 -22.83 25.52
N LEU A 148 6.14 -22.48 26.68
CA LEU A 148 5.86 -21.22 27.37
C LEU A 148 6.31 -20.00 26.56
N ILE A 149 7.52 -20.05 25.98
CA ILE A 149 8.04 -18.96 25.12
C ILE A 149 7.17 -18.80 23.88
N ALA A 150 6.83 -19.90 23.20
CA ALA A 150 5.97 -19.87 22.03
C ALA A 150 4.55 -19.39 22.37
N SER A 151 3.98 -19.85 23.48
CA SER A 151 2.67 -19.41 23.99
C SER A 151 2.66 -17.94 24.40
N GLY A 152 3.80 -17.41 24.89
CA GLY A 152 3.96 -15.99 25.21
C GLY A 152 3.66 -15.08 24.02
N VAL A 153 4.12 -15.45 22.81
CA VAL A 153 3.86 -14.68 21.58
C VAL A 153 2.35 -14.60 21.29
N PHE A 154 1.61 -15.68 21.51
CA PHE A 154 0.15 -15.70 21.36
C PHE A 154 -0.57 -14.97 22.51
N TYR A 155 0.01 -14.94 23.71
CA TYR A 155 -0.54 -14.21 24.86
C TYR A 155 -0.44 -12.69 24.68
N PHE A 156 0.65 -12.20 24.08
CA PHE A 156 0.83 -10.78 23.76
C PHE A 156 0.18 -10.36 22.44
N LEU A 157 -0.34 -11.32 21.65
CA LEU A 157 -1.04 -11.06 20.40
C LEU A 157 -2.14 -9.99 20.51
N PRO A 158 -3.03 -10.01 21.53
CA PRO A 158 -4.07 -8.98 21.67
C PRO A 158 -3.52 -7.58 21.88
N PHE A 159 -2.36 -7.45 22.55
CA PHE A 159 -1.68 -6.16 22.75
C PHE A 159 -1.06 -5.65 21.46
N PHE A 160 -0.45 -6.53 20.65
CA PHE A 160 0.08 -6.14 19.34
C PHE A 160 -1.04 -5.73 18.38
N LEU A 161 -2.16 -6.44 18.36
CA LEU A 161 -3.33 -6.05 17.56
C LEU A 161 -3.91 -4.70 18.01
N ALA A 162 -3.98 -4.45 19.33
CA ALA A 162 -4.48 -3.18 19.86
C ALA A 162 -3.57 -1.98 19.51
N GLY A 163 -2.25 -2.17 19.54
CA GLY A 163 -1.28 -1.13 19.17
C GLY A 163 -1.35 -0.74 17.70
N VAL A 164 -1.42 -1.73 16.80
CA VAL A 164 -1.50 -1.46 15.35
C VAL A 164 -2.84 -0.83 14.96
N GLY A 165 -3.94 -1.23 15.60
CA GLY A 165 -5.27 -0.63 15.37
C GLY A 165 -5.38 0.85 15.81
N CYS A 166 -4.50 1.31 16.70
CA CYS A 166 -4.43 2.73 17.09
C CYS A 166 -3.56 3.55 16.12
N GLU A 167 -2.48 2.96 15.61
CA GLU A 167 -1.57 3.61 14.65
C GLU A 167 -2.28 3.88 13.30
N ASP A 168 -3.16 2.97 12.86
CA ASP A 168 -3.98 3.15 11.65
C ASP A 168 -5.04 4.28 11.79
N LEU A 169 -5.43 4.65 13.01
CA LEU A 169 -6.35 5.78 13.26
C LEU A 169 -5.63 7.13 13.30
N GLN A 170 -4.31 7.16 13.49
CA GLN A 170 -3.51 8.38 13.53
C GLN A 170 -2.92 8.77 12.17
N ASN A 171 -2.90 7.85 11.21
CA ASN A 171 -2.34 8.06 9.88
C ASN A 171 -3.41 8.16 8.77
N GLN A 172 -4.68 8.39 9.14
CA GLN A 172 -5.80 8.64 8.24
C GLN A 172 -6.20 10.13 8.23
#